data_AF-A0A535L5B4-F1
#
_entry.id   AF-A0A535L5B4-F1
#
_cell.length_a   1.000
_cell.length_b   1.000
_cell.length_c   1.000
_cell.angle_alpha   90.00
_cell.angle_beta   90.00
_cell.angle_gamma   90.00
#
_symmetry.space_group_name_H-M   'P 1'
#
loop_
_entity.id
_entity.type
_entity.pdbx_description
1 polymer ?
#
loop_
_entity_poly.entity_id
_entity_poly.type
_entity_poly.pdbx_seq_one_letter_code
_entity_poly.pdbx_strand_id
1 'polypeptide(L)'
;MSQPVPAPQTRFSDDGFWWWDGASWKPAVSPDRLWRWNGQTWVPAQAVAGPAAPAGRGGAGFAVLITAAIFLGVLVVVSILVTIILLTMGNQIANVFSNVTAALGS
;
A
#
# COMPACT_ATOMS: atom_id res chain seq x y z
N MET A 1 42.16 -39.93 0.93
CA MET A 1 41.87 -38.93 -0.12
C MET A 1 40.36 -38.84 -0.26
N SER A 2 39.74 -37.90 0.47
CA SER A 2 38.30 -37.69 0.46
C SER A 2 37.93 -37.09 -0.88
N GLN A 3 37.28 -37.85 -1.75
CA GLN A 3 36.82 -37.36 -3.04
C GLN A 3 35.88 -36.17 -2.83
N PRO A 4 36.01 -35.06 -3.58
CA PRO A 4 34.97 -34.04 -3.60
C PRO A 4 33.71 -34.68 -4.16
N VAL A 5 32.69 -34.86 -3.31
CA VAL A 5 31.38 -35.33 -3.75
C VAL A 5 30.89 -34.35 -4.82
N PRO A 6 30.60 -34.81 -6.06
CA PRO A 6 30.02 -33.94 -7.09
C PRO A 6 28.78 -33.28 -6.51
N ALA A 7 28.72 -31.95 -6.52
CA ALA A 7 27.56 -31.21 -6.04
C ALA A 7 26.31 -31.82 -6.70
N PRO A 8 25.34 -32.35 -5.94
CA PRO A 8 24.16 -32.97 -6.53
C PRO A 8 23.51 -31.94 -7.44
N GLN A 9 23.43 -32.25 -8.73
CA GLN A 9 22.72 -31.41 -9.69
C GLN A 9 21.29 -31.32 -9.19
N THR A 10 20.95 -30.21 -8.55
CA THR A 10 19.69 -30.03 -7.87
C THR A 10 18.63 -29.86 -8.94
N ARG A 11 18.02 -30.99 -9.30
CA ARG A 11 17.00 -31.06 -10.33
C ARG A 11 15.69 -30.60 -9.71
N PHE A 12 15.11 -29.54 -10.27
CA PHE A 12 13.76 -29.12 -9.94
C PHE A 12 12.75 -29.86 -10.81
N SER A 13 11.54 -30.05 -10.27
CA SER A 13 10.37 -30.48 -11.04
C SER A 13 10.01 -29.41 -12.06
N ASP A 14 9.30 -29.77 -13.13
CA ASP A 14 8.94 -28.85 -14.24
C ASP A 14 8.05 -27.70 -13.74
N ASP A 15 7.27 -27.93 -12.69
CA ASP A 15 6.46 -26.93 -11.99
C ASP A 15 7.26 -26.04 -11.02
N GLY A 16 8.52 -26.40 -10.74
CA GLY A 16 9.42 -25.67 -9.86
C GLY A 16 9.05 -25.68 -8.38
N PHE A 17 8.09 -26.51 -7.95
CA PHE A 17 7.65 -26.61 -6.54
C PHE A 17 8.40 -27.67 -5.74
N TRP A 18 9.11 -28.56 -6.42
CA TRP A 18 9.85 -29.66 -5.80
C TRP A 18 11.28 -29.69 -6.29
N TRP A 19 12.20 -30.07 -5.42
CA TRP A 19 13.60 -30.35 -5.77
C TRP A 19 13.95 -31.79 -5.39
N TRP A 20 14.80 -32.40 -6.19
CA TRP A 20 15.29 -33.75 -5.95
C TRP A 20 16.55 -33.71 -5.09
N ASP A 21 16.52 -34.39 -3.95
CA ASP A 21 17.67 -34.44 -3.03
C ASP A 21 18.64 -35.61 -3.29
N GLY A 22 18.37 -36.41 -4.32
CA GLY A 22 19.12 -37.63 -4.63
C GLY A 22 18.36 -38.91 -4.29
N ALA A 23 17.37 -38.84 -3.38
CA ALA A 23 16.58 -40.00 -2.94
C ALA A 23 15.07 -39.76 -2.99
N SER A 24 14.64 -38.51 -2.79
CA SER A 24 13.22 -38.14 -2.67
C SER A 24 12.97 -36.73 -3.19
N TRP A 25 11.71 -36.48 -3.58
CA TRP A 25 11.25 -35.13 -3.89
C TRP A 25 10.93 -34.37 -2.60
N LYS A 26 11.57 -33.21 -2.42
CA LYS A 26 11.33 -32.30 -1.30
C LYS A 26 10.71 -30.99 -1.77
N PRO A 27 9.86 -30.33 -0.96
CA PRO A 27 9.32 -29.03 -1.30
C PRO A 27 10.45 -28.03 -1.50
N ALA A 28 10.41 -27.31 -2.62
CA ALA A 28 11.33 -26.22 -2.93
C ALA A 28 10.87 -24.89 -2.32
N VAL A 29 9.73 -24.88 -1.65
CA VAL A 29 9.13 -23.69 -1.03
C VAL A 29 8.77 -24.03 0.41
N SER A 30 9.02 -23.10 1.33
CA SER A 30 8.63 -23.25 2.73
C SER A 30 7.10 -23.25 2.90
N PRO A 31 6.55 -23.85 3.97
CA PRO A 31 5.10 -23.87 4.20
C PRO A 31 4.44 -22.48 4.26
N ASP A 32 5.17 -21.48 4.75
CA ASP A 32 4.76 -20.07 4.83
C ASP A 32 4.98 -19.28 3.53
N ARG A 33 5.57 -19.92 2.50
CA ARG A 33 5.93 -19.33 1.20
C ARG A 33 6.92 -18.16 1.25
N LEU A 34 7.60 -17.95 2.37
CA LEU A 34 8.59 -16.87 2.51
C LEU A 34 9.98 -17.26 2.01
N TRP A 35 10.26 -18.55 1.85
CA TRP A 35 11.59 -19.07 1.48
C TRP A 35 11.49 -20.04 0.31
N ARG A 36 12.49 -19.97 -0.58
CA ARG A 36 12.64 -20.88 -1.72
C ARG A 36 14.03 -21.52 -1.70
N TRP A 37 14.09 -22.81 -1.95
CA TRP A 37 15.34 -23.55 -2.13
C TRP A 37 15.93 -23.23 -3.50
N ASN A 38 17.18 -22.76 -3.55
CA ASN A 38 17.88 -22.45 -4.81
C ASN A 38 18.81 -23.58 -5.30
N GLY A 39 18.82 -24.72 -4.61
CA GLY A 39 19.72 -25.83 -4.89
C GLY A 39 20.90 -25.96 -3.94
N GLN A 40 21.23 -24.90 -3.21
CA GLN A 40 22.33 -24.86 -2.24
C GLN A 40 21.86 -24.42 -0.85
N THR A 41 21.00 -23.41 -0.78
CA THR A 41 20.49 -22.82 0.45
C THR A 41 19.04 -22.36 0.30
N TRP A 42 18.38 -22.13 1.44
CA TRP A 42 17.11 -21.42 1.46
C TRP A 42 17.38 -19.94 1.29
N VAL A 43 16.83 -19.36 0.23
CA VAL A 43 16.84 -17.91 -0.02
C VAL A 43 15.44 -17.35 0.16
N PRO A 44 15.27 -16.06 0.52
CA PRO A 44 13.96 -15.46 0.56
C PRO A 44 13.28 -15.68 -0.80
N ALA A 45 12.03 -16.15 -0.77
CA ALA A 45 11.22 -16.29 -1.96
C ALA A 45 10.97 -14.88 -2.50
N GLN A 46 11.88 -14.41 -3.36
CA GLN A 46 11.66 -13.21 -4.15
C GLN A 46 10.31 -13.43 -4.81
N ALA A 47 9.30 -12.63 -4.43
CA ALA A 47 8.04 -12.61 -5.15
C ALA A 47 8.43 -12.56 -6.61
N VAL A 48 8.09 -13.61 -7.38
CA VAL A 48 8.45 -13.69 -8.79
C VAL A 48 7.94 -12.41 -9.41
N ALA A 49 8.86 -11.46 -9.62
CA ALA A 49 8.63 -10.38 -10.53
C ALA A 49 8.55 -11.10 -11.87
N GLY A 50 7.32 -11.39 -12.30
CA GLY A 50 7.05 -11.77 -13.68
C GLY A 50 7.76 -10.77 -14.62
N PRO A 51 8.04 -11.18 -15.88
CA PRO A 51 8.93 -10.48 -16.81
C PRO A 51 8.79 -8.99 -16.65
N ALA A 52 9.81 -8.34 -16.05
CA ALA A 52 9.77 -7.01 -15.48
C ALA A 52 8.46 -6.27 -15.76
N ALA A 53 7.42 -6.57 -14.96
CA ALA A 53 6.20 -5.78 -15.03
C ALA A 53 6.67 -4.33 -14.80
N PRO A 54 6.50 -3.42 -15.76
CA PRO A 54 7.18 -2.12 -15.77
C PRO A 54 6.90 -1.47 -14.44
N ALA A 55 7.90 -1.42 -13.54
CA ALA A 55 7.78 -1.19 -12.10
C ALA A 55 6.38 -0.73 -11.75
N GLY A 56 5.45 -1.68 -11.63
CA GLY A 56 4.03 -1.39 -11.69
C GLY A 56 3.76 -0.42 -10.55
N ARG A 57 3.53 0.84 -10.90
CA ARG A 57 3.25 1.94 -9.97
C ARG A 57 2.21 1.41 -9.00
N GLY A 58 2.67 1.03 -7.81
CA GLY A 58 1.96 0.05 -6.98
C GLY A 58 0.55 0.51 -6.68
N GLY A 59 -0.44 -0.24 -7.15
CA GLY A 59 -1.86 0.13 -7.07
C GLY A 59 -2.31 0.41 -5.63
N ALA A 60 -1.73 -0.29 -4.64
CA ALA A 60 -2.03 -0.04 -3.23
C ALA A 60 -1.46 1.31 -2.73
N GLY A 61 -0.19 1.62 -3.02
CA GLY A 61 0.44 2.87 -2.57
C GLY A 61 -0.15 4.09 -3.26
N PHE A 62 -0.44 3.99 -4.56
CA PHE A 62 -1.08 5.06 -5.31
C PHE A 62 -2.54 5.29 -4.87
N ALA A 63 -3.31 4.22 -4.59
CA ALA A 63 -4.67 4.35 -4.08
C ALA A 63 -4.72 4.98 -2.68
N VAL A 64 -3.76 4.66 -1.80
CA VAL A 64 -3.66 5.27 -0.46
C VAL A 64 -3.37 6.77 -0.57
N LEU A 65 -2.44 7.17 -1.44
CA LEU A 65 -2.12 8.59 -1.65
C LEU A 65 -3.29 9.37 -2.25
N ILE A 66 -4.01 8.78 -3.21
CA ILE A 66 -5.21 9.41 -3.78
C ILE A 66 -6.28 9.56 -2.70
N THR A 67 -6.56 8.50 -1.94
CA THR A 67 -7.57 8.54 -0.88
C THR A 67 -7.22 9.59 0.19
N ALA A 68 -5.95 9.64 0.61
CA ALA A 68 -5.47 10.64 1.56
C ALA A 68 -5.58 12.07 1.01
N ALA A 69 -5.21 12.29 -0.27
CA ALA A 69 -5.33 13.58 -0.92
C ALA A 69 -6.78 14.04 -1.06
N ILE A 70 -7.69 13.14 -1.44
CA ILE A 70 -9.13 13.42 -1.54
C ILE A 70 -9.68 13.77 -0.15
N PHE A 71 -9.34 12.98 0.87
CA PHE A 71 -9.80 13.22 2.23
C PHE A 71 -9.34 14.60 2.76
N LEU A 72 -8.07 14.94 2.56
CA LEU A 72 -7.54 16.27 2.90
C LEU A 72 -8.25 17.38 2.11
N GLY A 73 -8.50 17.17 0.81
CA GLY A 73 -9.25 18.10 -0.02
C GLY A 73 -10.65 18.34 0.52
N VAL A 74 -11.37 17.29 0.91
CA VAL A 74 -12.71 17.38 1.53
C VAL A 74 -12.65 18.16 2.84
N LEU A 75 -11.67 17.90 3.70
CA LEU A 75 -11.51 18.64 4.96
C LEU A 75 -11.30 20.14 4.71
N VAL A 76 -10.47 20.51 3.74
CA VAL A 76 -10.24 21.90 3.36
C VAL A 76 -11.51 22.55 2.83
N VAL A 77 -12.24 21.88 1.93
CA VAL A 77 -13.50 22.41 1.37
C VAL A 77 -14.55 22.60 2.47
N VAL A 78 -14.72 21.63 3.36
CA VAL A 78 -15.65 21.73 4.50
C VAL A 78 -15.25 22.88 5.42
N SER A 79 -13.96 23.03 5.73
CA SER A 79 -13.47 24.14 6.56
C SER A 79 -13.78 25.49 5.91
N ILE A 80 -13.52 25.65 4.61
CA ILE A 80 -13.84 26.88 3.88
C ILE A 80 -15.33 27.17 3.92
N LEU A 81 -16.17 26.16 3.66
CA LEU A 81 -17.62 26.30 3.66
C LEU A 81 -18.12 26.75 5.05
N VAL A 82 -17.62 26.13 6.12
CA VAL A 82 -17.96 26.52 7.50
C VAL A 82 -17.56 27.97 7.76
N THR A 83 -16.35 28.38 7.40
CA THR A 83 -15.89 29.77 7.56
C THR A 83 -16.80 30.75 6.83
N ILE A 84 -17.17 30.46 5.58
CA ILE A 84 -18.08 31.31 4.79
C ILE A 84 -19.45 31.42 5.45
N ILE A 85 -20.02 30.30 5.91
CA ILE A 85 -21.31 30.29 6.60
C ILE A 85 -21.24 31.15 7.85
N LEU A 86 -20.23 30.94 8.71
CA LEU A 86 -20.07 31.70 9.94
C LEU A 86 -19.93 33.21 9.67
N LEU A 87 -19.16 33.60 8.66
CA LEU A 87 -19.00 35.01 8.28
C LEU A 87 -20.30 35.61 7.74
N THR A 88 -21.00 34.88 6.88
CA THR A 88 -22.26 35.34 6.29
C THR A 88 -23.34 35.52 7.35
N MET A 89 -23.49 34.52 8.23
CA MET A 89 -24.45 34.58 9.34
C MET A 89 -24.06 35.64 10.37
N GLY A 90 -22.78 35.80 10.67
CA GLY A 90 -22.27 36.86 11.54
C GLY A 90 -22.62 38.26 11.00
N ASN A 91 -22.45 38.48 9.69
CA ASN A 91 -22.82 39.74 9.05
C ASN A 91 -24.33 39.99 9.08
N GLN A 92 -25.15 38.96 8.88
CA GLN A 92 -26.61 39.09 8.99
C GLN A 92 -27.03 39.49 10.41
N ILE A 93 -26.43 38.88 11.44
CA ILE A 93 -26.68 39.20 12.84
C ILE A 93 -26.29 40.65 13.16
N ALA A 94 -25.13 41.11 12.66
CA ALA A 94 -24.68 42.49 12.85
C ALA A 94 -25.68 43.51 12.25
N ASN A 95 -26.21 43.23 11.07
CA ASN A 95 -27.22 44.07 10.43
C ASN A 95 -28.54 44.12 11.23
N VAL A 96 -28.96 42.99 11.81
CA VAL A 96 -30.16 42.94 12.66
C VAL A 96 -29.98 43.80 13.90
N PHE A 97 -28.83 43.69 14.59
CA PHE A 97 -28.55 44.53 15.75
C PHE A 97 -28.52 46.01 15.40
N SER A 98 -27.88 46.38 14.29
CA SER A 98 -27.86 47.75 13.80
C SER A 98 -29.26 48.32 13.59
N ASN A 99 -30.16 47.55 12.97
CA ASN A 99 -31.55 47.96 12.74
C ASN A 99 -32.33 48.13 14.06
N VAL A 100 -32.15 47.21 15.01
CA VAL A 100 -32.82 47.29 16.32
C VAL A 100 -32.34 48.50 17.10
N THR A 101 -31.04 48.76 17.15
CA THR A 101 -30.50 49.95 17.84
C THR A 101 -31.00 51.24 17.18
N ALA A 102 -31.07 51.29 15.85
CA ALA A 102 -31.62 52.44 15.14
C ALA A 102 -33.10 52.67 15.47
N ALA A 103 -33.91 51.60 15.50
CA ALA A 103 -35.34 51.67 15.81
C ALA A 103 -35.65 52.02 17.27
N LEU A 104 -34.75 51.67 18.20
CA LEU A 104 -34.87 52.03 19.63
C LEU A 104 -34.34 53.43 19.95
N GLY A 105 -33.44 53.96 19.10
CA GLY A 105 -32.86 55.30 19.24
C GLY A 105 -33.61 56.40 18.49
N SER A 106 -34.59 56.04 17.65
CA SER A 106 -35.55 56.92 16.99
C SER A 106 -36.83 57.08 17.81
#